data_AF-A0A399J2D4-F1
#
_entry.id   AF-A0A399J2D4-F1
#
_cell.length_a   1.000
_cell.length_b   1.000
_cell.length_c   1.000
_cell.angle_alpha   90.00
_cell.angle_beta   90.00
_cell.angle_gamma   90.00
#
_symmetry.space_group_name_H-M   'P 1'
#
loop_
_entity.id
_entity.type
_entity.pdbx_description
1 polymer ?
#
loop_
_entity_poly.entity_id
_entity_poly.type
_entity_poly.pdbx_seq_one_letter_code
_entity_poly.pdbx_strand_id
1 'polypeptide(L)'
;MTLTLPNLLTILRLLCAPGIALCFLLLPRPFADWWAVIIFILASATDWFDGYLARNLNQVSKLGTMLDPIADKAMVVIALMVLAHVSPLSDLLILPAAAILFREVFVSGLREYLGETAGLLKVTRLAKWKTTTQMVAIVVLLAQGIAEHHLGNAMFGLDTESMDGILAGTQPDDLNLRMLMLLNTWATWGGLALIWIAATLTLITGADYFLKARPHLKDE
;
A
#
# COMPACT_ATOMS: atom_id res chain seq x y z
N MET A 1 19.24 -25.84 -4.88
CA MET A 1 18.13 -24.92 -4.57
C MET A 1 16.85 -25.59 -5.00
N THR A 2 16.02 -26.09 -4.07
CA THR A 2 14.68 -26.56 -4.42
C THR A 2 13.76 -25.34 -4.46
N LEU A 3 13.37 -24.90 -5.66
CA LEU A 3 12.34 -23.88 -5.81
C LEU A 3 11.01 -24.50 -5.37
N THR A 4 10.54 -24.14 -4.19
CA THR A 4 9.19 -24.48 -3.73
C THR A 4 8.21 -23.44 -4.27
N LEU A 5 6.93 -23.82 -4.37
CA LEU A 5 5.88 -22.92 -4.85
C LEU A 5 5.77 -21.64 -3.99
N PRO A 6 5.85 -21.70 -2.64
CA PRO A 6 5.90 -20.49 -1.80
C PRO A 6 7.07 -19.57 -2.14
N ASN A 7 8.28 -20.11 -2.35
CA ASN A 7 9.44 -19.28 -2.68
C ASN A 7 9.27 -18.55 -4.03
N LEU A 8 8.66 -19.21 -5.02
CA LEU A 8 8.38 -18.59 -6.30
C LEU A 8 7.41 -17.41 -6.13
N LEU A 9 6.37 -17.56 -5.29
CA LEU A 9 5.42 -16.49 -5.00
C LEU A 9 6.09 -15.29 -4.32
N THR A 10 6.97 -15.50 -3.35
CA THR A 10 7.73 -14.42 -2.71
C THR A 10 8.65 -13.70 -3.71
N ILE A 11 9.34 -14.43 -4.57
CA ILE A 11 10.21 -13.85 -5.60
C ILE A 11 9.39 -13.02 -6.60
N LEU A 12 8.24 -13.55 -7.04
CA LEU A 12 7.32 -12.81 -7.91
C LEU A 12 6.83 -11.52 -7.23
N ARG A 13 6.48 -11.56 -5.94
CA ARG A 13 6.11 -10.35 -5.18
C ARG A 13 7.24 -9.32 -5.17
N LEU A 14 8.47 -9.76 -4.93
CA LEU A 14 9.64 -8.89 -4.96
C LEU A 14 9.84 -8.22 -6.33
N LEU A 15 9.55 -8.93 -7.43
CA LEU A 15 9.58 -8.38 -8.79
C LEU A 15 8.37 -7.50 -9.12
N CYS A 16 7.20 -7.78 -8.54
CA CYS A 16 6.00 -6.96 -8.68
C CYS A 16 6.19 -5.55 -8.08
N ALA A 17 6.96 -5.43 -7.00
CA ALA A 17 7.21 -4.14 -6.34
C ALA A 17 7.79 -3.08 -7.30
N PRO A 18 8.96 -3.29 -7.98
CA PRO A 18 9.42 -2.37 -9.02
C PRO A 18 8.51 -2.35 -10.25
N GLY A 19 7.76 -3.43 -10.50
CA GLY A 19 6.73 -3.50 -11.54
C GLY A 19 5.71 -2.36 -11.45
N ILE A 20 5.30 -1.97 -10.25
CA ILE A 20 4.37 -0.84 -10.05
C ILE A 20 4.97 0.47 -10.56
N ALA A 21 6.23 0.77 -10.21
CA ALA A 21 6.91 1.97 -10.71
C ALA A 21 7.11 1.92 -12.23
N LEU A 22 7.45 0.74 -12.77
CA LEU A 22 7.59 0.53 -14.22
C LEU A 22 6.28 0.77 -14.97
N CYS A 23 5.11 0.45 -14.39
CA CYS A 23 3.82 0.78 -15.01
C CYS A 23 3.69 2.29 -15.27
N PHE A 24 4.06 3.13 -14.29
CA PHE A 24 3.98 4.58 -14.45
C PHE A 24 5.09 5.18 -15.32
N LEU A 25 6.21 4.48 -15.46
CA LEU A 25 7.29 4.91 -16.35
C LEU A 25 7.03 4.54 -17.82
N LEU A 26 6.43 3.38 -18.09
CA LEU A 26 6.34 2.79 -19.43
C LEU A 26 4.95 2.91 -20.07
N LEU A 27 3.89 3.01 -19.26
CA LEU A 27 2.51 3.00 -19.77
C LEU A 27 1.85 4.38 -19.64
N PRO A 28 1.03 4.79 -20.62
CA PRO A 28 0.21 5.98 -20.47
C PRO A 28 -0.91 5.75 -19.46
N ARG A 29 -1.32 6.84 -18.80
CA ARG A 29 -2.54 6.90 -17.98
C ARG A 29 -3.77 6.73 -18.91
N PRO A 30 -4.79 5.92 -18.54
CA PRO A 30 -5.01 5.26 -17.25
C PRO A 30 -4.50 3.81 -17.17
N PHE A 31 -3.86 3.27 -18.22
CA PHE A 31 -3.38 1.87 -18.22
C PHE A 31 -2.37 1.63 -17.10
N ALA A 32 -1.51 2.61 -16.81
CA ALA A 32 -0.59 2.55 -15.68
C ALA A 32 -1.31 2.34 -14.34
N ASP A 33 -2.41 3.06 -14.08
CA ASP A 33 -3.17 2.95 -12.83
C ASP A 33 -3.83 1.58 -12.69
N TRP A 34 -4.47 1.09 -13.77
CA TRP A 34 -5.09 -0.23 -13.79
C TRP A 34 -4.10 -1.33 -13.48
N TRP A 35 -2.95 -1.33 -14.15
CA TRP A 35 -1.92 -2.34 -13.91
C TRP A 35 -1.31 -2.22 -12.51
N ALA A 36 -1.08 -1.00 -12.01
CA ALA A 36 -0.58 -0.79 -10.65
C ALA A 36 -1.52 -1.37 -9.59
N VAL A 37 -2.83 -1.11 -9.70
CA VAL A 37 -3.85 -1.67 -8.81
C VAL A 37 -3.88 -3.20 -8.88
N ILE A 38 -3.90 -3.76 -10.10
CA ILE A 38 -3.95 -5.22 -10.32
C ILE A 38 -2.70 -5.88 -9.72
N ILE A 39 -1.52 -5.36 -10.02
CA ILE A 39 -0.24 -5.89 -9.51
C ILE A 39 -0.24 -5.85 -7.98
N PHE A 40 -0.60 -4.72 -7.37
CA PHE A 40 -0.59 -4.57 -5.93
C PHE A 40 -1.60 -5.50 -5.24
N ILE A 41 -2.82 -5.61 -5.77
CA ILE A 41 -3.85 -6.54 -5.24
C ILE A 41 -3.36 -7.98 -5.34
N LEU A 42 -2.88 -8.43 -6.50
CA LEU A 42 -2.40 -9.81 -6.67
C LEU A 42 -1.18 -10.09 -5.78
N ALA A 43 -0.25 -9.14 -5.66
CA ALA A 43 0.93 -9.31 -4.84
C ALA A 43 0.60 -9.37 -3.34
N SER A 44 -0.38 -8.58 -2.88
CA SER A 44 -0.86 -8.61 -1.49
C SER A 44 -1.69 -9.86 -1.19
N ALA A 45 -2.50 -10.33 -2.13
CA ALA A 45 -3.29 -11.55 -1.97
C ALA A 45 -2.41 -12.81 -1.95
N THR A 46 -1.34 -12.83 -2.74
CA THR A 46 -0.39 -13.95 -2.77
C THR A 46 0.43 -14.08 -1.48
N ASP A 47 0.63 -13.00 -0.70
CA ASP A 47 1.31 -13.01 0.62
C ASP A 47 0.52 -13.77 1.67
N TRP A 48 -0.80 -13.64 1.61
CA TRP A 48 -1.64 -14.44 2.48
C TRP A 48 -1.66 -15.91 2.05
N PHE A 49 -1.63 -16.15 0.74
CA PHE A 49 -1.72 -17.48 0.17
C PHE A 49 -0.44 -18.31 0.33
N ASP A 50 0.75 -17.73 0.12
CA ASP A 50 2.02 -18.44 0.26
C ASP A 50 2.29 -18.86 1.71
N GLY A 51 1.96 -18.01 2.69
CA GLY A 51 2.06 -18.32 4.11
C GLY A 51 1.04 -19.37 4.55
N TYR A 52 -0.13 -19.43 3.91
CA TYR A 52 -1.07 -20.55 4.09
C TYR A 52 -0.50 -21.84 3.50
N LEU A 53 0.02 -21.79 2.27
CA LEU A 53 0.48 -22.95 1.55
C LEU A 53 1.77 -23.54 2.14
N ALA A 54 2.71 -22.72 2.58
CA ALA A 54 3.95 -23.15 3.24
C ALA A 54 3.66 -23.92 4.54
N ARG A 55 2.66 -23.47 5.33
CA ARG A 55 2.21 -24.16 6.54
C ARG A 55 1.48 -25.47 6.23
N ASN A 56 0.65 -25.49 5.19
CA ASN A 56 -0.14 -26.67 4.84
C ASN A 56 0.70 -27.76 4.14
N LEU A 57 1.71 -27.38 3.38
CA LEU A 57 2.59 -28.30 2.64
C LEU A 57 3.86 -28.68 3.42
N ASN A 58 4.09 -28.14 4.62
CA ASN A 58 5.36 -28.25 5.37
C ASN A 58 6.59 -27.86 4.53
N GLN A 59 6.44 -26.91 3.61
CA GLN A 59 7.48 -26.45 2.68
C GLN A 59 8.10 -25.11 3.14
N VAL A 60 8.46 -25.01 4.41
CA VAL A 60 9.12 -23.81 4.95
C VAL A 60 10.59 -23.84 4.54
N SER A 61 11.02 -22.82 3.80
CA SER A 61 12.41 -22.70 3.36
C SER A 61 13.09 -21.51 4.04
N LYS A 62 14.40 -21.61 4.30
CA LYS A 62 15.21 -20.51 4.86
C LYS A 62 15.23 -19.29 3.95
N LEU A 63 15.24 -19.51 2.63
CA LEU A 63 15.26 -18.45 1.63
C LEU A 63 13.92 -17.69 1.59
N GLY A 64 12.79 -18.40 1.56
CA GLY A 64 11.46 -17.77 1.61
C GLY A 64 11.29 -16.93 2.88
N THR A 65 11.62 -17.51 4.04
CA THR A 65 11.56 -16.82 5.34
C THR A 65 12.40 -15.54 5.38
N MET A 66 13.52 -15.51 4.65
CA MET A 66 14.38 -14.33 4.55
C MET A 66 13.86 -13.30 3.53
N LEU A 67 13.28 -13.74 2.41
CA LEU A 67 12.74 -12.87 1.37
C LEU A 67 11.38 -12.25 1.73
N ASP A 68 10.52 -12.94 2.48
CA ASP A 68 9.16 -12.46 2.77
C ASP A 68 9.15 -11.05 3.40
N PRO A 69 9.93 -10.76 4.46
CA PRO A 69 9.94 -9.44 5.08
C PRO A 69 10.57 -8.35 4.21
N ILE A 70 11.36 -8.74 3.20
CA ILE A 70 11.97 -7.83 2.23
C ILE A 70 10.95 -7.47 1.15
N ALA A 71 10.28 -8.47 0.60
CA ALA A 71 9.26 -8.30 -0.44
C ALA A 71 8.08 -7.44 0.06
N ASP A 72 7.62 -7.66 1.29
CA ASP A 72 6.53 -6.89 1.91
C ASP A 72 6.87 -5.39 2.02
N LYS A 73 8.05 -5.07 2.60
CA LYS A 73 8.50 -3.68 2.73
C LYS A 73 8.76 -3.02 1.38
N ALA A 74 9.42 -3.73 0.45
CA ALA A 74 9.68 -3.19 -0.88
C ALA A 74 8.39 -2.81 -1.60
N MET A 75 7.35 -3.65 -1.49
CA MET A 75 6.05 -3.39 -2.09
C MET A 75 5.41 -2.10 -1.54
N VAL A 76 5.37 -1.95 -0.21
CA VAL A 76 4.82 -0.76 0.44
C VAL A 76 5.62 0.48 0.06
N VAL A 77 6.95 0.43 0.19
CA VAL A 77 7.84 1.58 -0.04
C VAL A 77 7.67 2.11 -1.46
N ILE A 78 7.69 1.22 -2.46
CA ILE A 78 7.57 1.61 -3.86
C ILE A 78 6.17 2.12 -4.17
N ALA A 79 5.12 1.49 -3.64
CA ALA A 79 3.76 1.97 -3.84
C ALA A 79 3.53 3.36 -3.24
N LEU A 80 4.04 3.63 -2.03
CA LEU A 80 3.96 4.95 -1.41
C LEU A 80 4.77 6.00 -2.17
N MET A 81 5.95 5.64 -2.68
CA MET A 81 6.76 6.53 -3.52
C MET A 81 6.03 6.91 -4.81
N VAL A 82 5.42 5.92 -5.48
CA VAL A 82 4.61 6.15 -6.68
C VAL A 82 3.42 7.05 -6.36
N LEU A 83 2.67 6.77 -5.28
CA LEU A 83 1.55 7.60 -4.85
C LEU A 83 1.98 9.04 -4.56
N ALA A 84 3.12 9.24 -3.90
CA ALA A 84 3.66 10.58 -3.64
C ALA A 84 4.04 11.34 -4.91
N HIS A 85 4.45 10.62 -5.97
CA HIS A 85 4.77 11.23 -7.26
C HIS A 85 3.52 11.60 -8.07
N VAL A 86 2.52 10.72 -8.07
CA VAL A 86 1.43 10.81 -9.05
C VAL A 86 0.10 11.30 -8.50
N SER A 87 -0.10 11.26 -7.18
CA SER A 87 -1.36 11.68 -6.58
C SER A 87 -1.42 13.21 -6.50
N PRO A 88 -2.56 13.83 -6.84
CA PRO A 88 -2.79 15.27 -6.61
C PRO A 88 -2.79 15.63 -5.11
N LEU A 89 -2.86 14.64 -4.22
CA LEU A 89 -2.83 14.81 -2.76
C LEU A 89 -1.43 14.63 -2.17
N SER A 90 -0.38 14.72 -2.99
CA SER A 90 1.01 14.45 -2.59
C SER A 90 1.41 15.18 -1.30
N ASP A 91 1.03 16.44 -1.13
CA ASP A 91 1.31 17.24 0.07
C ASP A 91 0.73 16.62 1.36
N LEU A 92 -0.49 16.08 1.28
CA LEU A 92 -1.17 15.45 2.43
C LEU A 92 -0.76 13.99 2.63
N LEU A 93 -0.18 13.36 1.61
CA LEU A 93 0.31 11.98 1.62
C LEU A 93 1.77 11.86 2.09
N ILE A 94 2.59 12.89 1.86
CA ILE A 94 4.02 12.88 2.21
C ILE A 94 4.24 12.60 3.68
N LEU A 95 3.49 13.25 4.58
CA LEU A 95 3.67 13.09 6.02
C LEU A 95 3.31 11.67 6.52
N PRO A 96 2.13 11.10 6.22
CA PRO A 96 1.83 9.72 6.61
C PRO A 96 2.76 8.70 5.92
N ALA A 97 3.14 8.91 4.66
CA ALA A 97 4.11 8.04 3.97
C ALA A 97 5.48 8.06 4.66
N ALA A 98 6.00 9.24 4.99
CA ALA A 98 7.26 9.40 5.71
C ALA A 98 7.23 8.73 7.09
N ALA A 99 6.12 8.88 7.83
CA ALA A 99 5.93 8.21 9.12
C ALA A 99 5.94 6.68 9.00
N ILE A 100 5.31 6.14 7.96
CA ILE A 100 5.30 4.70 7.66
C ILE A 100 6.72 4.22 7.36
N LEU A 101 7.42 4.88 6.43
CA LEU A 101 8.78 4.55 6.01
C LEU A 101 9.78 4.63 7.17
N PHE A 102 9.76 5.73 7.92
CA PHE A 102 10.62 5.92 9.09
C PHE A 102 10.47 4.75 10.06
N ARG A 103 9.23 4.38 10.39
CA ARG A 103 8.97 3.28 11.32
C ARG A 103 9.40 1.94 10.73
N GLU A 104 9.18 1.68 9.44
CA GLU A 104 9.60 0.43 8.81
C GLU A 104 11.11 0.24 8.87
N VAL A 105 11.89 1.29 8.59
CA VAL A 105 13.36 1.25 8.73
C VAL A 105 13.75 1.11 10.21
N PHE A 106 13.18 1.94 11.09
CA PHE A 106 13.51 1.96 12.52
C PHE A 106 13.25 0.61 13.21
N VAL A 107 12.06 0.04 13.05
CA VAL A 107 11.71 -1.26 13.67
C VAL A 107 12.54 -2.39 13.06
N SER A 108 12.91 -2.30 11.77
CA SER A 108 13.78 -3.29 11.14
C SER A 108 15.18 -3.28 11.72
N GLY A 109 15.80 -2.11 11.83
CA GLY A 109 17.14 -1.97 12.42
C GLY A 109 17.15 -2.37 13.89
N LEU A 110 16.11 -2.01 14.64
CA LEU A 110 15.96 -2.43 16.04
C LEU A 110 15.82 -3.95 16.18
N ARG A 111 15.05 -4.59 15.29
CA ARG A 111 14.88 -6.04 15.26
C ARG A 111 16.17 -6.77 14.90
N GLU A 112 16.96 -6.20 14.00
CA GLU A 112 18.27 -6.71 13.61
C GLU A 112 19.27 -6.63 14.77
N TYR A 113 19.34 -5.48 15.44
CA TYR A 113 20.22 -5.28 16.61
C TYR A 113 19.89 -6.24 17.76
N LEU A 114 18.60 -6.44 18.06
CA LEU A 114 18.16 -7.33 19.14
C LEU A 114 18.36 -8.83 18.86
N GLY A 115 18.64 -9.23 17.62
CA GLY A 115 18.88 -10.62 17.25
C GLY A 115 17.77 -11.58 17.72
N GLU A 116 18.15 -12.63 18.44
CA GLU A 116 17.21 -13.65 18.95
C GLU A 116 16.19 -13.09 19.96
N THR A 117 16.57 -12.09 20.75
CA THR A 117 15.70 -11.45 21.74
C THR A 117 14.50 -10.76 21.09
N ALA A 118 14.62 -10.34 19.83
CA ALA A 118 13.52 -9.75 19.09
C ALA A 118 12.33 -10.71 18.91
N GLY A 119 12.58 -12.02 18.84
CA GLY A 119 11.54 -13.06 18.74
C GLY A 119 10.68 -13.20 20.00
N LEU A 120 11.19 -12.76 21.15
CA LEU A 120 10.49 -12.79 22.43
C LEU A 120 9.49 -11.63 22.59
N LEU A 121 9.64 -10.57 21.78
CA LEU A 121 8.79 -9.39 21.86
C LEU A 121 7.41 -9.69 21.25
N LYS A 122 6.41 -9.88 22.11
CA LYS A 122 5.03 -10.16 21.69
C LYS A 122 4.45 -9.00 20.87
N VAL A 123 4.06 -9.32 19.64
CA VAL A 123 3.37 -8.43 18.71
C VAL A 123 1.92 -8.21 19.17
N THR A 124 1.47 -6.95 19.18
CA THR A 124 0.10 -6.58 19.57
C THR A 124 -0.90 -6.84 18.44
N ARG A 125 -2.18 -7.02 18.78
CA ARG A 125 -3.25 -7.12 17.77
C ARG A 125 -3.36 -5.84 16.92
N LEU A 126 -3.04 -4.69 17.49
CA LEU A 126 -2.94 -3.40 16.78
C LEU A 126 -1.98 -3.44 15.59
N ALA A 127 -0.85 -4.15 15.72
CA ALA A 127 0.10 -4.30 14.62
C ALA A 127 -0.45 -5.12 13.45
N LYS A 128 -1.43 -6.01 13.68
CA LYS A 128 -2.13 -6.74 12.60
C LYS A 128 -3.11 -5.85 11.86
N TRP A 129 -3.88 -5.03 12.59
CA TRP A 129 -4.79 -4.07 11.98
C TRP A 129 -4.04 -3.01 11.16
N LYS A 130 -2.88 -2.56 11.65
CA LYS A 130 -2.00 -1.63 10.94
C LYS A 130 -1.71 -2.06 9.51
N THR A 131 -1.27 -3.31 9.29
CA THR A 131 -0.90 -3.79 7.96
C THR A 131 -2.12 -3.87 7.05
N THR A 132 -3.24 -4.41 7.53
CA THR A 132 -4.48 -4.44 6.74
C THR A 132 -4.94 -3.04 6.34
N THR A 133 -4.97 -2.09 7.28
CA THR A 133 -5.36 -0.70 6.97
C THR A 133 -4.41 -0.07 5.95
N GLN A 134 -3.10 -0.30 6.08
CA GLN A 134 -2.09 0.23 5.16
C GLN A 134 -2.27 -0.33 3.74
N MET A 135 -2.46 -1.64 3.59
CA MET A 135 -2.64 -2.27 2.27
C MET A 135 -3.94 -1.80 1.62
N VAL A 136 -5.04 -1.71 2.38
CA VAL A 136 -6.32 -1.19 1.87
C VAL A 136 -6.19 0.27 1.46
N ALA A 137 -5.51 1.10 2.26
CA ALA A 137 -5.28 2.50 1.93
C ALA A 137 -4.56 2.66 0.59
N ILE A 138 -3.48 1.91 0.38
CA ILE A 138 -2.69 1.95 -0.86
C ILE A 138 -3.53 1.51 -2.06
N VAL A 139 -4.32 0.43 -1.94
CA VAL A 139 -5.21 -0.02 -3.02
C VAL A 139 -6.22 1.06 -3.39
N VAL A 140 -6.88 1.66 -2.39
CA VAL A 140 -7.88 2.72 -2.61
C VAL A 140 -7.25 3.95 -3.27
N LEU A 141 -6.06 4.37 -2.84
CA LEU A 141 -5.35 5.51 -3.40
C LEU A 141 -4.83 5.24 -4.83
N LEU A 142 -4.36 4.02 -5.13
CA LEU A 142 -4.00 3.65 -6.50
C LEU A 142 -5.25 3.61 -7.40
N ALA A 143 -6.37 3.09 -6.89
CA ALA A 143 -7.64 3.06 -7.63
C ALA A 143 -8.25 4.46 -7.83
N GLN A 144 -7.98 5.40 -6.91
CA GLN A 144 -8.38 6.80 -7.07
C GLN A 144 -7.77 7.42 -8.34
N GLY A 145 -6.54 7.05 -8.72
CA GLY A 145 -5.92 7.51 -9.97
C GLY A 145 -6.71 7.12 -11.23
N ILE A 146 -7.38 5.96 -11.21
CA ILE A 146 -8.28 5.52 -12.30
C ILE A 146 -9.49 6.46 -12.37
N ALA A 147 -10.16 6.68 -11.23
CA ALA A 147 -11.35 7.52 -11.15
C ALA A 147 -11.04 8.97 -11.54
N GLU A 148 -9.91 9.51 -11.07
CA GLU A 148 -9.43 10.85 -11.40
C GLU A 148 -9.19 11.03 -12.89
N HIS A 149 -8.52 10.08 -13.53
CA HIS A 149 -8.24 10.17 -14.95
C HIS A 149 -9.53 10.14 -15.79
N HIS A 150 -10.46 9.23 -15.47
CA HIS A 150 -11.75 9.17 -16.17
C HIS A 150 -12.59 10.43 -15.93
N LEU A 151 -12.58 10.96 -14.70
CA LEU A 151 -13.24 12.22 -14.37
C LEU A 151 -12.64 13.40 -15.13
N GLY A 152 -11.31 13.50 -15.19
CA GLY A 152 -10.60 14.52 -15.96
C GLY A 152 -10.98 14.49 -17.44
N ASN A 153 -11.04 13.30 -18.05
CA ASN A 153 -11.46 13.14 -19.44
C ASN A 153 -12.95 13.48 -19.65
N ALA A 154 -13.83 13.14 -18.71
CA ALA A 154 -15.26 13.45 -18.79
C ALA A 154 -15.53 14.96 -18.64
N MET A 155 -14.75 15.65 -17.82
CA MET A 155 -14.84 17.11 -17.65
C MET A 155 -14.18 17.89 -18.80
N PHE A 156 -13.28 17.25 -19.55
CA PHE A 156 -12.53 17.92 -20.61
C PHE A 156 -13.46 18.39 -21.72
N GLY A 157 -13.58 19.72 -21.87
CA GLY A 157 -14.43 20.34 -22.89
C GLY A 157 -15.87 20.60 -22.48
N LEU A 158 -16.26 20.29 -21.24
CA LEU A 158 -17.53 20.76 -20.68
C LEU A 158 -17.40 22.21 -20.20
N ASP A 159 -18.40 23.02 -20.49
CA ASP A 159 -18.54 24.34 -19.88
C ASP A 159 -19.17 24.22 -18.48
N THR A 160 -19.01 25.28 -17.68
CA THR A 160 -19.51 25.29 -16.30
C THR A 160 -21.03 25.18 -16.23
N GLU A 161 -21.76 25.72 -17.22
CA GLU A 161 -23.22 25.63 -17.28
C GLU A 161 -23.71 24.20 -17.53
N SER A 162 -23.07 23.45 -18.44
CA SER A 162 -23.43 22.05 -18.66
C SER A 162 -23.08 21.20 -17.45
N MET A 163 -21.92 21.44 -16.81
CA MET A 163 -21.57 20.74 -15.57
C MET A 163 -22.61 21.00 -14.46
N ASP A 164 -22.96 22.26 -14.20
CA ASP A 164 -23.94 22.62 -13.19
C ASP A 164 -25.32 22.04 -13.52
N GLY A 165 -25.71 22.04 -14.79
CA GLY A 165 -26.96 21.44 -15.25
C GLY A 165 -27.01 19.92 -15.05
N ILE A 166 -25.91 19.22 -15.35
CA ILE A 166 -25.79 17.79 -15.09
C ILE A 166 -25.85 17.53 -13.59
N LEU A 167 -25.18 18.32 -12.75
CA LEU A 167 -25.19 18.14 -11.30
C LEU A 167 -26.56 18.46 -10.67
N ALA A 168 -27.27 19.48 -11.17
CA ALA A 168 -28.62 19.84 -10.74
C ALA A 168 -29.69 18.86 -11.24
N GLY A 169 -29.39 18.08 -12.30
CA GLY A 169 -30.31 17.10 -12.88
C GLY A 169 -31.25 17.71 -13.91
N THR A 170 -30.88 18.89 -14.40
CA THR A 170 -31.59 19.59 -15.46
C THR A 170 -31.10 19.16 -16.85
N GLN A 171 -29.91 18.55 -16.93
CA GLN A 171 -29.34 17.98 -18.16
C GLN A 171 -29.07 16.46 -18.01
N PRO A 172 -29.11 15.69 -19.11
CA PRO A 172 -28.78 14.26 -19.10
C PRO A 172 -27.30 14.02 -18.77
N ASP A 173 -27.02 13.01 -17.95
CA ASP A 173 -25.66 12.63 -17.55
C ASP A 173 -25.10 11.52 -18.47
N ASP A 174 -24.85 11.86 -19.73
CA ASP A 174 -24.40 10.89 -20.74
C ASP A 174 -22.99 10.34 -20.47
N LEU A 175 -22.17 11.10 -19.73
CA LEU A 175 -20.78 10.77 -19.41
C LEU A 175 -20.61 10.11 -18.03
N ASN A 176 -21.70 9.84 -17.30
CA ASN A 176 -21.70 9.36 -15.91
C ASN A 176 -20.87 10.25 -14.96
N LEU A 177 -20.86 11.56 -15.20
CA LEU A 177 -20.09 12.56 -14.47
C LEU A 177 -20.37 12.50 -12.97
N ARG A 178 -21.64 12.37 -12.57
CA ARG A 178 -22.04 12.29 -11.15
C ARG A 178 -21.39 11.11 -10.45
N MET A 179 -21.41 9.94 -11.10
CA MET A 179 -20.85 8.73 -10.53
C MET A 179 -19.33 8.82 -10.46
N LEU A 180 -18.67 9.34 -11.49
CA LEU A 180 -17.22 9.56 -11.51
C LEU A 180 -16.78 10.55 -10.43
N MET A 181 -17.51 11.65 -10.24
CA MET A 181 -17.26 12.62 -9.17
C MET A 181 -17.42 11.99 -7.78
N LEU A 182 -18.46 11.19 -7.59
CA LEU A 182 -18.70 10.50 -6.33
C LEU A 182 -17.56 9.50 -6.06
N LEU A 183 -17.25 8.62 -7.01
CA LEU A 183 -16.17 7.64 -6.88
C LEU A 183 -14.82 8.30 -6.59
N ASN A 184 -14.46 9.35 -7.33
CA ASN A 184 -13.23 10.09 -7.10
C ASN A 184 -13.23 10.71 -5.70
N THR A 185 -14.29 11.41 -5.30
CA THR A 185 -14.38 12.07 -3.98
C THR A 185 -14.24 11.06 -2.84
N TRP A 186 -14.97 9.95 -2.88
CA TRP A 186 -14.90 8.92 -1.84
C TRP A 186 -13.55 8.22 -1.81
N ALA A 187 -12.95 7.93 -2.97
CA ALA A 187 -11.65 7.29 -3.04
C ALA A 187 -10.53 8.23 -2.53
N THR A 188 -10.60 9.52 -2.87
CA THR A 188 -9.69 10.58 -2.38
C THR A 188 -9.75 10.69 -0.87
N TRP A 189 -10.91 11.05 -0.30
CA TRP A 189 -11.03 11.31 1.13
C TRP A 189 -10.95 10.02 1.97
N GLY A 190 -11.54 8.94 1.48
CA GLY A 190 -11.47 7.63 2.12
C GLY A 190 -10.04 7.07 2.12
N GLY A 191 -9.35 7.12 0.98
CA GLY A 191 -7.94 6.69 0.88
C GLY A 191 -7.02 7.52 1.76
N LEU A 192 -7.20 8.84 1.79
CA LEU A 192 -6.44 9.73 2.65
C LEU A 192 -6.73 9.46 4.14
N ALA A 193 -7.99 9.31 4.54
CA ALA A 193 -8.30 8.95 5.92
C ALA A 193 -7.65 7.62 6.31
N LEU A 194 -7.73 6.60 5.45
CA LEU A 194 -7.14 5.28 5.68
C LEU A 194 -5.62 5.34 5.84
N ILE A 195 -4.91 6.10 5.00
CA ILE A 195 -3.44 6.16 5.09
C ILE A 195 -2.98 6.92 6.34
N TRP A 196 -3.73 7.94 6.77
CA TRP A 196 -3.48 8.63 8.03
C TRP A 196 -3.74 7.74 9.25
N ILE A 197 -4.81 6.93 9.22
CA ILE A 197 -5.06 5.92 10.24
C ILE A 197 -3.91 4.89 10.25
N ALA A 198 -3.49 4.40 9.08
CA ALA A 198 -2.39 3.46 8.96
C ALA A 198 -1.07 4.04 9.52
N ALA A 199 -0.75 5.30 9.20
CA ALA A 199 0.42 5.99 9.74
C ALA A 199 0.36 6.16 11.26
N THR A 200 -0.81 6.52 11.80
CA THR A 200 -1.02 6.65 13.25
C THR A 200 -0.83 5.31 13.97
N LEU A 201 -1.48 4.24 13.48
CA LEU A 201 -1.29 2.88 13.99
C LEU A 201 0.17 2.46 13.87
N THR A 202 0.85 2.89 12.81
CA THR A 202 2.26 2.59 12.57
C THR A 202 3.15 3.21 13.64
N LEU A 203 2.95 4.48 13.97
CA LEU A 203 3.70 5.17 15.02
C LEU A 203 3.41 4.57 16.40
N ILE A 204 2.14 4.32 16.73
CA ILE A 204 1.74 3.70 18.01
C ILE A 204 2.43 2.34 18.18
N THR A 205 2.36 1.49 17.15
CA THR A 205 2.97 0.15 17.20
C THR A 205 4.49 0.19 17.19
N GLY A 206 5.10 1.18 16.54
CA GLY A 206 6.55 1.43 16.59
C GLY A 206 7.01 1.83 17.99
N ALA A 207 6.27 2.73 18.65
CA ALA A 207 6.54 3.15 20.02
C ALA A 207 6.37 1.99 21.02
N ASP A 208 5.28 1.22 20.91
CA ASP A 208 5.07 0.01 21.72
C ASP A 208 6.23 -0.99 21.58
N TYR A 209 6.68 -1.23 20.34
CA TYR A 209 7.81 -2.11 20.09
C TYR A 209 9.11 -1.58 20.71
N PHE A 210 9.39 -0.28 20.56
CA PHE A 210 10.57 0.35 21.17
C PHE A 210 10.57 0.27 22.70
N LEU A 211 9.42 0.54 23.34
CA LEU A 211 9.29 0.45 24.79
C LEU A 211 9.56 -0.97 25.31
N LYS A 212 9.13 -1.99 24.57
CA LYS A 212 9.41 -3.40 24.89
C LYS A 212 10.87 -3.79 24.61
N ALA A 213 11.50 -3.16 23.63
CA ALA A 213 12.91 -3.35 23.31
C ALA A 213 13.84 -2.70 24.35
N ARG A 214 13.46 -1.53 24.89
CA ARG A 214 14.28 -0.69 25.78
C ARG A 214 15.03 -1.43 26.91
N PRO A 215 14.45 -2.42 27.63
CA PRO A 215 15.17 -3.16 28.67
C PRO A 215 16.39 -3.95 28.16
N HIS A 216 16.37 -4.34 26.88
CA HIS A 216 17.39 -5.13 26.20
C HIS A 216 18.40 -4.27 25.42
N LEU A 217 18.23 -2.95 25.43
CA LEU A 217 19.13 -1.99 24.78
C LEU A 217 20.19 -1.42 25.73
N LYS A 218 20.25 -1.92 26.97
CA LYS A 218 21.27 -1.49 27.92
C LYS A 218 22.56 -2.23 27.60
N ASP A 219 23.63 -1.48 27.40
CA ASP A 219 24.98 -2.03 27.40
C ASP A 219 25.24 -2.70 28.77
N GLU A 220 25.86 -3.88 28.76
CA GLU A 220 26.55 -4.41 29.94
C GLU A 220 27.73 -3.50 30.33
#